data_AF-A0A2J9PPB0-F1
#
_entry.id   AF-A0A2J9PPB0-F1
#
_cell.length_a   1.000
_cell.length_b   1.000
_cell.length_c   1.000
_cell.angle_alpha   90.00
_cell.angle_beta   90.00
_cell.angle_gamma   90.00
#
_symmetry.space_group_name_H-M   'P 1'
#
loop_
_entity.id
_entity.type
_entity.pdbx_description
1 polymer ?
#
loop_
_entity_poly.entity_id
_entity_poly.type
_entity_poly.pdbx_seq_one_letter_code
_entity_poly.pdbx_strand_id
1 'polypeptide(L)'
;MNYHFGSLSNRTDDFKKSHWFYIFLQKKRNLHYHKVNHNHRIGDSRTLQLKDENIIFEDKIEEVTVKNIKSLIYFGKLDVNPQYCPACGCVKEGHNVVKNGAKTSRITLTKVSGLPAYLLLRKQRYYCKVCASYFTEKSNIVGENCFISKRVKRMVMDLATKSLTLKHAVFPIILYSA
;
A
#
# COMPACT_ATOMS: atom_id res chain seq x y z
N MET A 1 -32.96 -5.55 54.91
CA MET A 1 -33.76 -4.34 54.66
C MET A 1 -33.55 -3.93 53.21
N ASN A 2 -34.62 -3.98 52.43
CA ASN A 2 -34.80 -3.38 51.09
C ASN A 2 -34.76 -1.83 51.25
N TYR A 3 -34.56 -0.92 50.29
CA TYR A 3 -34.86 -0.75 48.85
C TYR A 3 -33.90 0.39 48.34
N HIS A 4 -33.23 0.30 47.17
CA HIS A 4 -33.61 0.90 45.85
C HIS A 4 -33.78 2.45 45.83
N PHE A 5 -33.51 3.26 44.79
CA PHE A 5 -33.42 3.10 43.33
C PHE A 5 -32.75 4.37 42.73
N GLY A 6 -32.16 4.25 41.52
CA GLY A 6 -31.77 5.39 40.66
C GLY A 6 -30.93 4.94 39.46
N SER A 7 -31.45 4.04 38.62
CA SER A 7 -31.86 4.27 37.20
C SER A 7 -30.69 4.31 36.21
N LEU A 8 -30.35 3.19 35.58
CA LEU A 8 -30.88 2.65 34.30
C LEU A 8 -30.25 3.26 33.04
N SER A 9 -29.29 2.53 32.44
CA SER A 9 -29.43 2.07 31.05
C SER A 9 -28.58 0.83 30.77
N ASN A 10 -29.16 -0.32 31.10
CA ASN A 10 -29.27 -1.52 30.28
C ASN A 10 -28.28 -1.74 29.11
N ARG A 11 -27.54 -2.86 29.25
CA ARG A 11 -27.62 -4.06 28.38
C ARG A 11 -26.47 -4.30 27.38
N THR A 12 -25.95 -5.52 27.49
CA THR A 12 -25.05 -6.28 26.59
C THR A 12 -23.53 -6.11 26.76
N ASP A 13 -23.01 -6.79 27.79
CA ASP A 13 -21.91 -7.74 27.56
C ASP A 13 -22.39 -8.77 26.53
N ASP A 14 -22.08 -8.53 25.26
CA ASP A 14 -21.77 -9.56 24.26
C ASP A 14 -21.41 -8.88 22.92
N PHE A 15 -20.56 -9.53 22.12
CA PHE A 15 -20.30 -9.21 20.70
C PHE A 15 -19.31 -8.08 20.27
N LYS A 16 -18.40 -7.57 21.11
CA LYS A 16 -17.22 -6.80 20.60
C LYS A 16 -16.06 -7.67 20.06
N LYS A 17 -16.30 -8.97 19.86
CA LYS A 17 -15.46 -9.88 19.04
C LYS A 17 -15.68 -9.72 17.52
N SER A 18 -16.63 -8.87 17.09
CA SER A 18 -17.03 -8.74 15.68
C SER A 18 -16.21 -7.74 14.84
N HIS A 19 -15.52 -6.77 15.44
CA HIS A 19 -14.78 -5.76 14.66
C HIS A 19 -13.38 -6.22 14.21
N TRP A 20 -12.71 -7.08 15.00
CA TRP A 20 -11.47 -7.73 14.56
C TRP A 20 -11.71 -8.72 13.41
N PHE A 21 -12.91 -9.29 13.31
CA PHE A 21 -13.32 -10.11 12.17
C PHE A 21 -13.47 -9.27 10.88
N TYR A 22 -13.76 -7.97 11.00
CA TYR A 22 -13.91 -7.05 9.86
C TYR A 22 -12.57 -6.51 9.33
N ILE A 23 -11.51 -6.43 10.14
CA ILE A 23 -10.15 -6.08 9.66
C ILE A 23 -9.41 -7.33 9.13
N PHE A 24 -9.79 -8.53 9.59
CA PHE A 24 -9.37 -9.80 8.99
C PHE A 24 -9.91 -9.98 7.56
N LEU A 25 -10.90 -9.17 7.15
CA LEU A 25 -11.47 -9.05 5.80
C LEU A 25 -10.66 -8.17 4.84
N GLN A 26 -9.35 -7.96 5.05
CA GLN A 26 -8.40 -7.65 3.95
C GLN A 26 -7.91 -8.93 3.25
N LYS A 27 -8.81 -9.93 3.19
CA LYS A 27 -8.92 -11.01 2.20
C LYS A 27 -7.58 -11.28 1.51
N LYS A 28 -6.89 -12.33 1.99
CA LYS A 28 -6.14 -13.22 1.10
C LYS A 28 -7.07 -13.54 -0.08
N ARG A 29 -7.06 -12.69 -1.11
CA ARG A 29 -7.46 -13.11 -2.44
C ARG A 29 -6.38 -14.11 -2.78
N ASN A 30 -6.71 -15.38 -2.59
CA ASN A 30 -6.11 -16.50 -3.30
C ASN A 30 -6.25 -16.16 -4.80
N LEU A 31 -5.32 -15.33 -5.26
CA LEU A 31 -5.02 -15.18 -6.65
C LEU A 31 -4.18 -16.40 -6.95
N HIS A 32 -4.73 -17.31 -7.74
CA HIS A 32 -3.93 -18.37 -8.32
C HIS A 32 -2.89 -17.70 -9.22
N TYR A 33 -1.66 -17.60 -8.72
CA TYR A 33 -0.52 -17.10 -9.47
C TYR A 33 -0.03 -18.27 -10.33
N HIS A 34 -0.36 -18.25 -11.62
CA HIS A 34 0.38 -19.06 -12.58
C HIS A 34 1.63 -18.29 -12.98
N LYS A 35 2.79 -18.82 -12.57
CA LYS A 35 4.11 -18.27 -12.89
C LYS A 35 4.47 -18.65 -14.32
N VAL A 36 4.68 -17.68 -15.19
CA VAL A 36 5.27 -17.90 -16.51
C VAL A 36 6.68 -17.30 -16.47
N ASN A 37 7.69 -18.16 -16.59
CA ASN A 37 9.09 -17.73 -16.55
C ASN A 37 9.50 -17.16 -17.92
N HIS A 38 9.62 -15.84 -18.01
CA HIS A 38 10.38 -15.18 -19.06
C HIS A 38 11.36 -14.21 -18.39
N ASN A 39 12.66 -14.46 -18.52
CA ASN A 39 13.71 -13.60 -18.00
C ASN A 39 13.82 -12.37 -18.92
N HIS A 40 13.08 -11.30 -18.61
CA HIS A 40 13.30 -10.01 -19.25
C HIS A 40 14.20 -9.16 -18.35
N ARG A 41 15.42 -8.90 -18.82
CA ARG A 41 16.30 -7.86 -18.25
C ARG A 41 15.69 -6.50 -18.60
N ILE A 42 15.86 -5.50 -17.74
CA ILE A 42 15.27 -4.13 -17.79
C ILE A 42 14.11 -3.96 -16.79
N GLY A 43 14.41 -4.18 -15.50
CA GLY A 43 13.57 -3.77 -14.37
C GLY A 43 14.07 -2.51 -13.67
N ASP A 44 14.66 -1.55 -14.40
CA ASP A 44 15.26 -0.37 -13.77
C ASP A 44 14.16 0.63 -13.31
N SER A 45 14.27 1.13 -12.07
CA SER A 45 13.43 2.16 -11.43
C SER A 45 13.12 3.35 -12.37
N ARG A 46 14.06 3.68 -13.26
CA ARG A 46 13.94 4.70 -14.30
C ARG A 46 12.77 4.47 -15.26
N THR A 47 12.48 3.22 -15.61
CA THR A 47 11.36 2.86 -16.51
C THR A 47 9.99 3.01 -15.83
N LEU A 48 9.94 2.76 -14.52
CA LEU A 48 8.73 2.90 -13.71
C LEU A 48 8.49 4.35 -13.25
N GLN A 49 9.49 5.22 -13.45
CA GLN A 49 9.51 6.62 -13.01
C GLN A 49 9.12 6.76 -11.53
N LEU A 50 9.61 5.83 -10.70
CA LEU A 50 9.44 5.82 -9.25
C LEU A 50 10.67 6.46 -8.62
N LYS A 51 10.53 7.67 -8.09
CA LYS A 51 11.61 8.36 -7.37
C LYS A 51 11.47 8.05 -5.87
N ASP A 52 12.08 6.97 -5.42
CA ASP A 52 12.27 6.68 -4.00
C ASP A 52 13.67 6.09 -3.82
N GLU A 53 14.58 6.90 -3.28
CA GLU A 53 16.02 6.58 -3.12
C GLU A 53 16.25 5.41 -2.16
N ASN A 54 15.26 5.11 -1.32
CA ASN A 54 15.34 4.08 -0.29
C ASN A 54 14.91 2.69 -0.76
N ILE A 55 14.38 2.58 -1.99
CA ILE A 55 13.93 1.30 -2.54
C ILE A 55 14.98 0.72 -3.46
N ILE A 56 15.48 -0.45 -3.06
CA ILE A 56 16.35 -1.27 -3.88
C ILE A 56 15.47 -2.19 -4.71
N PHE A 57 15.42 -1.97 -6.03
CA PHE A 57 14.73 -2.86 -6.95
C PHE A 57 15.60 -4.09 -7.22
N GLU A 58 14.97 -5.26 -7.23
CA GLU A 58 15.63 -6.49 -7.67
C GLU A 58 15.62 -6.52 -9.21
N ASP A 59 16.68 -7.03 -9.83
CA ASP A 59 16.73 -7.25 -11.29
C ASP A 59 15.93 -8.51 -11.67
N LYS A 60 14.64 -8.46 -11.35
CA LYS A 60 13.71 -9.56 -11.50
C LYS A 60 12.32 -9.02 -11.82
N ILE A 61 11.75 -9.55 -12.90
CA ILE A 61 10.36 -9.32 -13.28
C ILE A 61 9.70 -10.68 -13.48
N GLU A 62 8.50 -10.87 -12.94
CA GLU A 62 7.70 -12.05 -13.20
C GLU A 62 6.43 -11.67 -13.97
N GLU A 63 6.11 -12.42 -15.03
CA GLU A 63 4.80 -12.35 -15.67
C GLU A 63 3.88 -13.36 -14.99
N VAL A 64 2.76 -12.86 -14.47
CA VAL A 64 1.78 -13.67 -13.76
C VAL A 64 0.38 -13.35 -14.27
N THR A 65 -0.44 -14.38 -14.39
CA THR A 65 -1.85 -14.20 -14.73
C THR A 65 -2.65 -13.94 -13.45
N VAL A 66 -3.16 -12.71 -13.31
CA VAL A 66 -4.01 -12.29 -12.19
C VAL A 66 -5.43 -12.16 -12.71
N LYS A 67 -6.35 -13.07 -12.29
CA LYS A 67 -7.75 -13.07 -12.77
C LYS A 67 -7.84 -13.14 -14.32
N ASN A 68 -7.10 -14.04 -14.95
CA ASN A 68 -7.03 -14.19 -16.41
C ASN A 68 -6.43 -12.98 -17.16
N ILE A 69 -5.81 -12.03 -16.46
CA ILE A 69 -5.11 -10.90 -17.06
C ILE A 69 -3.61 -11.06 -16.81
N LYS A 70 -2.83 -11.14 -17.89
CA LYS A 70 -1.37 -11.11 -17.83
C LYS A 70 -0.91 -9.81 -17.16
N SER A 71 -0.07 -9.93 -16.15
CA SER A 71 0.39 -8.82 -15.32
C SER A 71 1.88 -8.94 -15.04
N LEU A 72 2.56 -7.81 -14.87
CA LEU A 72 3.97 -7.75 -14.54
C LEU A 72 4.17 -7.52 -13.03
N ILE A 73 5.06 -8.30 -12.42
CA ILE A 73 5.45 -8.19 -11.02
C ILE A 73 6.91 -7.76 -10.94
N TYR A 74 7.12 -6.59 -10.35
CA TYR A 74 8.42 -6.08 -9.96
C TYR A 74 8.66 -6.38 -8.48
N PHE A 75 9.92 -6.56 -8.11
CA PHE A 75 10.32 -6.84 -6.74
C PHE A 75 11.20 -5.73 -6.21
N GLY A 76 11.01 -5.37 -4.94
CA GLY A 76 11.85 -4.37 -4.30
C GLY A 76 11.91 -4.55 -2.79
N LYS A 77 12.97 -4.02 -2.20
CA LYS A 77 13.22 -4.04 -0.76
C LYS A 77 13.39 -2.61 -0.24
N LEU A 78 12.77 -2.36 0.92
CA LEU A 78 12.92 -1.13 1.68
C LEU A 78 13.55 -1.48 3.04
N ASP A 79 14.78 -1.03 3.25
CA ASP A 79 15.58 -1.29 4.45
C ASP A 79 16.42 -0.05 4.77
N VAL A 80 15.73 1.02 5.16
CA VAL A 80 16.38 2.24 5.68
C VAL A 80 16.66 1.95 7.14
N ASN A 81 17.92 1.72 7.48
CA ASN A 81 18.32 1.44 8.85
C ASN A 81 17.92 2.64 9.76
N PRO A 82 16.96 2.49 10.70
CA PRO A 82 16.38 3.63 11.41
C PRO A 82 17.37 4.17 12.44
N GLN A 83 17.41 5.50 12.59
CA GLN A 83 18.26 6.17 13.58
C GLN A 83 17.57 6.34 14.94
N TYR A 84 16.24 6.23 15.00
CA TYR A 84 15.45 6.37 16.21
C TYR A 84 14.14 5.58 16.15
N CYS A 85 13.55 5.31 17.32
CA CYS A 85 12.20 4.74 17.40
C CYS A 85 11.14 5.82 17.18
N PRO A 86 10.20 5.68 16.22
CA PRO A 86 9.17 6.67 15.96
C PRO A 86 8.10 6.74 17.07
N ALA A 87 8.03 5.74 17.96
CA ALA A 87 7.02 5.69 19.03
C ALA A 87 7.48 6.37 20.32
N CYS A 88 8.76 6.20 20.71
CA CYS A 88 9.29 6.76 21.97
C CYS A 88 10.47 7.72 21.78
N GLY A 89 10.98 7.89 20.55
CA GLY A 89 12.08 8.81 20.26
C GLY A 89 13.48 8.31 20.66
N CYS A 90 13.63 7.11 21.22
CA CYS A 90 14.97 6.62 21.61
C CYS A 90 15.89 6.49 20.38
N VAL A 91 17.11 7.03 20.49
CA VAL A 91 18.16 6.90 19.47
C VAL A 91 18.58 5.44 19.37
N LYS A 92 18.84 4.95 18.16
CA LYS A 92 19.30 3.59 17.94
C LYS A 92 20.75 3.43 18.41
N GLU A 93 20.93 2.68 19.48
CA GLU A 93 22.23 2.38 20.08
C GLU A 93 22.27 0.90 20.50
N GLY A 94 23.37 0.22 20.17
CA GLY A 94 23.52 -1.21 20.39
C GLY A 94 22.37 -2.03 19.79
N HIS A 95 21.61 -2.71 20.66
CA HIS A 95 20.52 -3.62 20.27
C HIS A 95 19.14 -3.18 20.76
N ASN A 96 18.94 -1.88 20.98
CA ASN A 96 17.67 -1.35 21.43
C ASN A 96 16.59 -1.35 20.33
N VAL A 97 16.98 -1.23 19.04
CA VAL A 97 16.11 -1.36 17.87
C VAL A 97 16.63 -2.52 17.00
N VAL A 98 15.84 -3.59 16.90
CA VAL A 98 16.23 -4.83 16.20
C VAL A 98 15.29 -5.15 15.04
N LYS A 99 15.81 -5.83 14.03
CA LYS A 99 15.00 -6.36 12.91
C LYS A 99 14.09 -7.47 13.43
N ASN A 100 12.78 -7.37 13.14
CA ASN A 100 11.78 -8.36 13.54
C ASN A 100 10.89 -8.78 12.35
N GLY A 101 11.48 -9.53 11.43
CA GLY A 101 10.81 -9.98 10.21
C GLY A 101 10.59 -8.85 9.20
N ALA A 102 9.72 -9.09 8.20
CA ALA A 102 9.41 -8.11 7.16
C ALA A 102 7.93 -8.18 6.78
N LYS A 103 7.40 -7.09 6.24
CA LYS A 103 6.04 -7.00 5.71
C LYS A 103 6.11 -6.72 4.21
N THR A 104 5.56 -7.61 3.40
CA THR A 104 5.45 -7.40 1.95
C THR A 104 4.13 -6.71 1.62
N SER A 105 4.19 -5.62 0.86
CA SER A 105 3.03 -4.91 0.34
C SER A 105 3.01 -4.99 -1.18
N ARG A 106 1.86 -5.34 -1.76
CA ARG A 106 1.66 -5.24 -3.21
C ARG A 106 1.16 -3.85 -3.55
N ILE A 107 1.96 -3.09 -4.31
CA ILE A 107 1.66 -1.73 -4.74
C ILE A 107 1.25 -1.75 -6.21
N THR A 108 0.12 -1.14 -6.54
CA THR A 108 -0.33 -0.96 -7.93
C THR A 108 0.46 0.15 -8.61
N LEU A 109 1.07 -0.18 -9.74
CA LEU A 109 1.82 0.73 -10.61
C LEU A 109 0.99 1.15 -11.82
N THR A 110 1.54 2.09 -12.60
CA THR A 110 1.01 2.40 -13.94
C THR A 110 1.22 1.20 -14.85
N LYS A 111 0.32 1.01 -15.83
CA LYS A 111 0.49 -0.05 -16.83
C LYS A 111 1.84 0.10 -17.54
N VAL A 112 2.49 -1.03 -17.81
CA VAL A 112 3.74 -1.10 -18.58
C VAL A 112 3.46 -1.93 -19.81
N SER A 113 3.73 -1.39 -20.99
CA SER A 113 3.45 -2.04 -22.29
C SER A 113 2.01 -2.55 -22.41
N GLY A 114 1.04 -1.80 -21.88
CA GLY A 114 -0.39 -2.18 -21.88
C GLY A 114 -0.81 -3.18 -20.80
N LEU A 115 0.12 -3.80 -20.08
CA LEU A 115 -0.15 -4.78 -19.03
C LEU A 115 -0.27 -4.11 -17.65
N PRO A 116 -1.18 -4.58 -16.77
CA PRO A 116 -1.15 -4.22 -15.35
C PRO A 116 0.21 -4.54 -14.72
N ALA A 117 0.72 -3.63 -13.90
CA ALA A 117 2.00 -3.79 -13.22
C ALA A 117 1.85 -3.60 -11.70
N TYR A 118 2.59 -4.40 -10.94
CA TYR A 118 2.61 -4.36 -9.48
C TYR A 118 4.05 -4.41 -8.95
N LEU A 119 4.30 -3.72 -7.85
CA LEU A 119 5.52 -3.83 -7.07
C LEU A 119 5.25 -4.62 -5.79
N LEU A 120 5.93 -5.75 -5.61
CA LEU A 120 6.01 -6.44 -4.32
C LEU A 120 7.14 -5.81 -3.51
N LEU A 121 6.77 -4.89 -2.63
CA LEU A 121 7.72 -4.17 -1.79
C LEU A 121 7.84 -4.84 -0.42
N ARG A 122 8.99 -5.47 -0.16
CA ARG A 122 9.34 -6.04 1.15
C ARG A 122 9.88 -4.94 2.05
N LYS A 123 9.13 -4.61 3.09
CA LYS A 123 9.47 -3.56 4.06
C LYS A 123 10.00 -4.18 5.35
N GLN A 124 11.16 -3.72 5.81
CA GLN A 124 11.73 -4.18 7.07
C GLN A 124 10.83 -3.77 8.25
N ARG A 125 10.56 -4.72 9.17
CA ARG A 125 9.90 -4.44 10.45
C ARG A 125 10.95 -4.34 11.54
N TYR A 126 10.78 -3.38 12.43
CA TYR A 126 11.65 -3.18 13.57
C TYR A 126 10.86 -3.33 14.87
N TYR A 127 11.55 -3.80 15.90
CA TYR A 127 11.07 -3.89 17.26
C TYR A 127 11.96 -3.04 18.16
N CYS A 128 11.33 -2.15 18.93
CA CYS A 128 12.01 -1.34 19.92
C CYS A 128 11.91 -2.03 21.28
N LYS A 129 13.05 -2.41 21.87
CA LYS A 129 13.12 -3.03 23.20
C LYS A 129 12.82 -2.06 24.34
N VAL A 130 13.00 -0.74 24.12
CA VAL A 130 12.79 0.29 25.15
C VAL A 130 11.30 0.48 25.46
N CYS A 131 10.46 0.54 24.42
CA CYS A 131 9.01 0.79 24.58
C CYS A 131 8.13 -0.37 24.10
N ALA A 132 8.72 -1.52 23.79
CA ALA A 132 8.06 -2.72 23.28
C ALA A 132 7.18 -2.49 22.03
N SER A 133 7.44 -1.44 21.24
CA SER A 133 6.67 -1.10 20.05
C SER A 133 7.24 -1.73 18.78
N TYR A 134 6.38 -1.89 17.78
CA TYR A 134 6.77 -2.32 16.43
C TYR A 134 6.54 -1.19 15.44
N PHE A 135 7.45 -1.05 14.49
CA PHE A 135 7.27 -0.13 13.38
C PHE A 135 7.78 -0.75 12.08
N THR A 136 7.35 -0.18 10.96
CA THR A 136 7.74 -0.62 9.61
C THR A 136 8.17 0.60 8.84
N GLU A 137 9.25 0.47 8.07
CA GLU A 137 9.73 1.58 7.25
C GLU A 137 8.65 2.05 6.26
N LYS A 138 8.47 3.36 6.19
CA LYS A 138 7.54 4.00 5.26
C LYS A 138 8.28 4.25 3.94
N SER A 139 7.59 4.05 2.82
CA SER A 139 8.08 4.42 1.50
C SER A 139 7.28 5.59 0.98
N ASN A 140 7.93 6.48 0.24
CA ASN A 140 7.30 7.65 -0.36
C ASN A 140 6.55 7.34 -1.66
N ILE A 141 6.67 6.12 -2.22
CA ILE A 141 5.94 5.67 -3.41
C ILE A 141 4.42 5.66 -3.18
N VAL A 142 3.98 5.33 -1.97
CA VAL A 142 2.57 5.28 -1.57
C VAL A 142 2.28 6.27 -0.45
N GLY A 143 1.03 6.72 -0.34
CA GLY A 143 0.57 7.40 0.86
C GLY A 143 0.46 6.45 2.05
N GLU A 144 0.26 6.99 3.25
CA GLU A 144 -0.03 6.19 4.43
C GLU A 144 -1.27 5.31 4.19
N ASN A 145 -1.20 4.05 4.63
CA ASN A 145 -2.27 3.05 4.44
C ASN A 145 -2.75 2.85 2.99
N CYS A 146 -1.95 3.23 1.99
CA CYS A 146 -2.29 3.10 0.57
C CYS A 146 -1.50 1.96 -0.10
N PHE A 147 -2.16 1.34 -1.08
CA PHE A 147 -1.57 0.30 -1.94
C PHE A 147 -1.52 0.70 -3.42
N ILE A 148 -1.86 1.95 -3.73
CA ILE A 148 -1.78 2.53 -5.08
C ILE A 148 -0.71 3.61 -5.05
N SER A 149 0.23 3.54 -5.99
CA SER A 149 1.32 4.53 -6.08
C SER A 149 0.77 5.95 -6.26
N LYS A 150 1.45 6.94 -5.67
CA LYS A 150 1.11 8.36 -5.82
C LYS A 150 1.06 8.79 -7.30
N ARG A 151 1.89 8.16 -8.14
CA ARG A 151 1.91 8.36 -9.60
C ARG A 151 0.60 7.96 -10.27
N VAL A 152 0.07 6.77 -9.97
CA VAL A 152 -1.22 6.31 -10.50
C VAL A 152 -2.33 7.26 -10.04
N LYS A 153 -2.33 7.66 -8.77
CA LYS A 153 -3.31 8.62 -8.26
C LYS A 153 -3.27 9.95 -9.04
N ARG A 154 -2.07 10.51 -9.28
CA ARG A 154 -1.91 11.73 -10.07
C ARG A 154 -2.45 11.59 -11.50
N MET A 155 -2.10 10.49 -12.17
CA MET A 155 -2.59 10.22 -13.53
C MET A 155 -4.12 10.15 -13.61
N VAL A 156 -4.76 9.51 -12.63
CA VAL A 156 -6.24 9.46 -12.57
C VAL A 156 -6.83 10.85 -12.35
N MET A 157 -6.23 11.66 -11.46
CA MET A 157 -6.65 13.03 -11.23
C MET A 157 -6.50 13.89 -12.50
N ASP A 158 -5.37 13.80 -13.19
CA ASP A 158 -5.11 14.55 -14.43
C ASP A 158 -6.07 14.16 -15.57
N LEU A 159 -6.45 12.88 -15.65
CA LEU A 159 -7.45 12.43 -16.61
C LEU A 159 -8.84 12.96 -16.27
N ALA A 160 -9.21 12.94 -14.99
CA ALA A 160 -10.48 13.47 -14.52
C ALA A 160 -10.60 14.98 -14.82
N THR A 161 -9.58 15.77 -14.51
CA THR A 161 -9.57 17.22 -14.80
C THR A 161 -9.68 17.50 -16.29
N LYS A 162 -8.92 16.81 -17.15
CA LYS A 162 -9.04 16.93 -18.61
C LYS A 162 -10.44 16.60 -19.12
N SER A 163 -11.05 15.53 -18.61
CA SER A 163 -12.41 15.14 -19.00
C SER A 163 -13.46 16.19 -18.62
N LEU A 164 -13.29 16.85 -17.47
CA LEU A 164 -14.14 17.94 -17.03
C LEU A 164 -13.94 19.18 -17.91
N THR A 165 -12.69 19.56 -18.20
CA THR A 165 -12.42 20.71 -19.09
C THR A 165 -12.97 20.51 -20.50
N LEU A 166 -12.91 19.30 -21.04
CA LEU A 166 -13.48 18.99 -22.36
C LEU A 166 -15.00 19.12 -22.33
N LYS A 167 -15.67 18.61 -21.29
CA LYS A 167 -17.12 18.80 -21.12
C LYS A 167 -17.49 20.28 -21.03
N HIS A 168 -16.74 21.07 -20.25
CA HIS A 168 -16.98 22.50 -20.08
C HIS A 168 -16.70 23.32 -21.34
N ALA A 169 -15.78 22.90 -22.21
CA ALA A 169 -15.52 23.55 -23.48
C ALA A 169 -16.54 23.16 -24.57
N VAL A 170 -17.02 21.92 -24.57
CA VAL A 170 -17.97 21.40 -25.56
C VAL A 170 -19.41 21.83 -25.27
N PHE A 171 -19.79 21.95 -23.99
CA PHE A 171 -21.14 22.36 -23.58
C PHE A 171 -21.59 23.73 -24.15
N PRO A 172 -20.77 24.81 -24.12
CA PRO A 172 -21.13 26.06 -24.77
C PRO A 172 -21.15 25.92 -26.29
N ILE A 173 -20.23 25.18 -26.92
CA ILE A 173 -20.21 25.02 -28.39
C ILE A 173 -21.52 24.41 -28.92
N ILE A 174 -22.09 23.42 -28.21
CA ILE A 174 -23.36 22.79 -28.58
C ILE A 174 -24.55 23.75 -28.39
N LEU A 175 -24.51 24.65 -27.40
CA LEU A 175 -25.57 25.64 -27.17
C LEU A 175 -25.56 26.80 -28.18
N TYR A 176 -24.45 27.06 -28.87
CA TYR A 176 -24.33 28.10 -29.89
C TYR A 176 -24.52 27.59 -31.34
N SER A 177 -24.84 26.31 -31.53
CA SER A 177 -25.03 25.69 -32.85
C SER A 177 -26.42 25.07 -33.05
N ALA A 178 -27.40 25.44 -32.20
CA ALA A 178 -28.81 25.10 -32.34
C ALA A 178 -29.65 26.34 -32.67
#